data_AF-W2YDI9-F1
#
_entry.id   AF-W2YDI9-F1
#
_cell.length_a   1.000
_cell.length_b   1.000
_cell.length_c   1.000
_cell.angle_alpha   90.00
_cell.angle_beta   90.00
_cell.angle_gamma   90.00
#
_symmetry.space_group_name_H-M   'P 1'
#
loop_
_entity.id
_entity.type
_entity.pdbx_description
1 polymer ?
#
loop_
_entity_poly.entity_id
_entity_poly.type
_entity_poly.pdbx_seq_one_letter_code
_entity_poly.pdbx_strand_id
1 'polypeptide(L)'
;TPYTPVSDDDEYPDLLNAQHGPAEAALKRGGSPIALFFLFTPVSMWQHISECSNFYMHEQLDKRVDEHFPKKEALEHRARAAGKVVTPTKKTKTRRDIRQDFLSVKPVLPHEICVYIGLLVARTVMSNREKLANHWRQDD
;
A
#
# COMPACT_ATOMS: atom_id res chain seq x y z
N THR A 1 33.69 35.25 -6.06
CA THR A 1 34.77 34.53 -5.37
C THR A 1 34.57 33.04 -5.59
N PRO A 2 35.61 32.24 -5.89
CA PRO A 2 35.45 30.80 -6.02
C PRO A 2 35.09 30.21 -4.65
N TYR A 3 34.16 29.26 -4.63
CA TYR A 3 33.80 28.53 -3.42
C TYR A 3 35.00 27.76 -2.90
N THR A 4 35.36 28.00 -1.63
CA THR A 4 36.37 27.26 -0.89
C THR A 4 35.60 26.35 0.07
N PRO A 5 35.64 25.01 -0.09
CA PRO A 5 35.03 24.12 0.88
C PRO A 5 35.73 24.30 2.22
N VAL A 6 34.94 24.52 3.27
CA VAL A 6 35.42 24.52 4.65
C VAL A 6 35.72 23.05 5.01
N SER A 7 36.89 22.77 5.59
CA SER A 7 37.22 21.43 6.06
C SER A 7 36.32 21.12 7.26
N ASP A 8 35.34 20.24 7.08
CA ASP A 8 34.39 19.80 8.12
C ASP A 8 34.98 18.78 9.10
N ASP A 9 36.29 18.50 9.02
CA ASP A 9 36.94 17.41 9.75
C ASP A 9 36.83 17.54 11.28
N ASP A 10 36.57 18.76 11.79
CA ASP A 10 36.51 19.08 13.23
C ASP A 10 35.21 19.76 13.69
N GLU A 11 34.17 19.89 12.86
CA GLU A 11 32.96 20.62 13.28
C GLU A 11 32.11 19.84 14.30
N TYR A 12 32.24 18.50 14.31
CA TYR A 12 31.55 17.62 15.26
C TYR A 12 32.45 16.45 15.69
N PRO A 13 33.51 16.70 16.48
CA PRO A 13 34.48 15.66 16.89
C PRO A 13 33.81 14.52 17.68
N ASP A 14 32.67 14.80 18.33
CA ASP A 14 31.92 13.80 19.11
C ASP A 14 30.95 12.96 18.27
N LEU A 15 30.63 13.37 17.03
CA LEU A 15 29.70 12.62 16.17
C LEU A 15 30.29 11.26 15.76
N LEU A 16 31.61 11.19 15.61
CA LEU A 16 32.36 9.96 15.34
C LEU A 16 32.83 9.26 16.62
N ASN A 17 32.81 9.93 17.78
CA ASN A 17 33.14 9.32 19.09
C ASN A 17 31.93 8.67 19.77
N ALA A 18 30.71 8.86 19.27
CA ALA A 18 29.53 8.16 19.75
C ALA A 18 29.68 6.64 19.53
N GLN A 19 29.32 5.85 20.55
CA GLN A 19 29.40 4.40 20.47
C GLN A 19 28.50 3.89 19.32
N HIS A 20 29.13 3.45 18.24
CA HIS A 20 28.45 2.90 17.07
C HIS A 20 27.78 1.57 17.44
N GLY A 21 26.48 1.44 17.18
CA GLY A 21 25.77 0.19 17.42
C GLY A 21 24.26 0.36 17.49
N PRO A 22 23.52 -0.77 17.57
CA PRO A 22 22.08 -0.73 17.75
C PRO A 22 21.76 -0.10 19.11
N ALA A 23 20.74 0.75 19.14
CA ALA A 23 20.19 1.25 20.40
C ALA A 23 19.77 0.08 21.31
N GLU A 24 19.77 0.30 22.62
CA GLU A 24 19.40 -0.72 23.61
C GLU A 24 18.04 -1.39 23.31
N ALA A 25 17.07 -0.60 22.81
CA ALA A 25 15.76 -1.10 22.39
C ALA A 25 15.83 -2.09 21.22
N ALA A 26 16.76 -1.90 20.28
CA ALA A 26 17.00 -2.81 19.17
C ALA A 26 17.72 -4.08 19.65
N LEU A 27 18.70 -3.95 20.54
CA LEU A 27 19.41 -5.10 21.15
C LEU A 27 18.44 -6.03 21.88
N LYS A 28 17.53 -5.47 22.69
CA LYS A 28 16.49 -6.24 23.41
C LYS A 28 15.57 -7.03 22.49
N ARG A 29 15.38 -6.58 21.24
CA ARG A 29 14.48 -7.20 20.25
C ARG A 29 15.21 -8.00 19.18
N GLY A 30 16.54 -8.01 19.18
CA GLY A 30 17.37 -8.57 18.11
C GLY A 30 17.20 -10.07 17.89
N GLY A 31 16.74 -10.81 18.90
CA GLY A 31 16.42 -12.24 18.77
C GLY A 31 15.16 -12.55 17.95
N SER A 32 14.39 -11.54 17.54
CA SER A 32 13.15 -11.71 16.78
C SER A 32 13.06 -10.69 15.65
N PRO A 33 13.25 -11.11 14.38
CA PRO A 33 13.16 -10.21 13.23
C PRO A 33 11.84 -9.44 13.17
N ILE A 34 10.73 -10.08 13.58
CA ILE A 34 9.43 -9.43 13.62
C ILE A 34 9.32 -8.39 14.74
N ALA A 35 9.91 -8.65 15.91
CA ALA A 35 9.93 -7.67 17.00
C ALA A 35 10.80 -6.45 16.65
N LEU A 36 11.92 -6.68 15.95
CA LEU A 36 12.78 -5.62 15.44
C LEU A 36 12.07 -4.83 14.33
N PHE A 37 11.33 -5.48 13.44
CA PHE A 37 10.50 -4.80 12.45
C PHE A 37 9.48 -3.86 13.13
N PHE A 38 8.72 -4.34 14.11
CA PHE A 38 7.78 -3.53 14.88
C PHE A 38 8.41 -2.47 15.80
N LEU A 39 9.75 -2.47 15.97
CA LEU A 39 10.45 -1.33 16.57
C LEU A 39 10.43 -0.11 15.64
N PHE A 40 10.60 -0.32 14.34
CA PHE A 40 10.63 0.74 13.35
C PHE A 40 9.24 1.06 12.80
N THR A 41 8.33 0.10 12.79
CA THR A 41 6.95 0.25 12.31
C THR A 41 5.96 -0.01 13.45
N PRO A 42 5.79 0.92 14.40
CA PRO A 42 4.99 0.68 15.60
C PRO A 42 3.50 0.44 15.27
N VAL A 43 2.77 -0.23 16.16
CA VAL A 43 1.33 -0.56 15.99
C VAL A 43 0.49 0.68 15.69
N SER A 44 0.79 1.81 16.35
CA SER A 44 0.11 3.09 16.14
C SER A 44 0.23 3.61 14.70
N MET A 45 1.36 3.35 14.03
CA MET A 45 1.55 3.71 12.63
C MET A 45 0.56 2.95 11.74
N TRP A 46 0.40 1.64 11.95
CA TRP A 46 -0.52 0.81 11.15
C TRP A 46 -1.98 1.19 11.40
N GLN A 47 -2.34 1.51 12.65
CA GLN A 47 -3.65 2.05 12.99
C GLN A 47 -3.93 3.34 12.22
N HIS A 48 -2.99 4.29 12.26
CA HIS A 48 -3.12 5.55 11.56
C HIS A 48 -3.22 5.38 10.03
N ILE A 49 -2.40 4.52 9.43
CA ILE A 49 -2.49 4.22 7.99
C ILE A 49 -3.87 3.64 7.64
N SER A 50 -4.41 2.73 8.47
CA SER A 50 -5.73 2.14 8.24
C SER A 50 -6.84 3.18 8.30
N GLU A 51 -6.79 4.09 9.29
CA GLU A 51 -7.75 5.19 9.42
C GLU A 51 -7.69 6.13 8.21
N CYS A 52 -6.50 6.60 7.83
CA CYS A 52 -6.31 7.45 6.66
C CYS A 52 -6.76 6.76 5.36
N SER A 53 -6.48 5.46 5.20
CA SER A 53 -6.88 4.70 4.02
C SER A 53 -8.40 4.57 3.90
N ASN A 54 -9.07 4.31 5.03
CA ASN A 54 -10.53 4.24 5.09
C ASN A 54 -11.17 5.62 4.86
N PHE A 55 -10.60 6.67 5.46
CA PHE A 55 -11.05 8.04 5.23
C PHE A 55 -10.93 8.43 3.75
N TYR A 56 -9.78 8.15 3.12
CA TYR A 56 -9.57 8.35 1.69
C TYR A 56 -10.61 7.60 0.84
N MET A 57 -10.97 6.36 1.21
CA MET A 57 -12.01 5.61 0.52
C MET A 57 -13.36 6.35 0.53
N HIS A 58 -13.73 6.97 1.66
CA HIS A 58 -14.94 7.75 1.78
C HIS A 58 -14.86 9.09 1.02
N GLU A 59 -13.74 9.80 1.10
CA GLU A 59 -13.55 11.06 0.36
C GLU A 59 -13.60 10.88 -1.16
N GLN A 60 -13.06 9.77 -1.67
CA GLN A 60 -13.09 9.47 -3.11
C GLN A 60 -14.39 8.83 -3.59
N LEU A 61 -15.36 8.59 -2.70
CA LEU A 61 -16.59 7.86 -3.02
C LEU A 61 -17.33 8.47 -4.22
N ASP A 62 -17.62 9.76 -4.17
CA ASP A 62 -18.39 10.42 -5.23
C ASP A 62 -17.65 10.42 -6.56
N LYS A 63 -16.35 10.73 -6.56
CA LYS A 63 -15.51 10.65 -7.76
C LYS A 63 -15.51 9.25 -8.37
N ARG A 64 -15.36 8.20 -7.56
CA ARG A 64 -15.38 6.80 -8.02
C ARG A 64 -16.74 6.39 -8.58
N VAL A 65 -17.83 6.88 -8.00
CA VAL A 65 -19.20 6.65 -8.49
C VAL A 65 -19.38 7.31 -9.85
N ASP A 66 -18.93 8.56 -10.01
CA ASP A 66 -19.08 9.30 -11.26
C ASP A 66 -18.19 8.72 -12.38
N GLU A 67 -16.98 8.26 -12.04
CA GLU A 67 -16.06 7.60 -12.98
C GLU A 67 -16.48 6.17 -13.36
N HIS A 68 -17.38 5.54 -12.60
CA HIS A 68 -17.74 4.13 -12.80
C HIS A 68 -18.35 3.88 -14.19
N PHE A 69 -19.33 4.70 -14.59
CA PHE A 69 -20.04 4.56 -15.87
C PHE A 69 -19.13 4.77 -17.10
N PRO A 70 -18.36 5.86 -17.21
CA PRO A 70 -17.46 6.04 -18.36
C PRO A 70 -16.37 4.97 -18.43
N LYS A 71 -15.85 4.49 -17.28
CA LYS A 71 -14.90 3.37 -17.25
C LYS A 71 -15.54 2.07 -17.75
N LYS A 72 -16.77 1.80 -17.36
CA LYS A 72 -17.53 0.63 -17.83
C LYS A 72 -17.77 0.69 -19.34
N GLU A 73 -18.23 1.82 -19.85
CA GLU A 73 -18.44 2.02 -21.29
C GLU A 73 -17.15 1.84 -22.10
N ALA A 74 -16.04 2.42 -21.63
CA ALA A 74 -14.74 2.27 -22.27
C ALA A 74 -14.26 0.80 -22.27
N LEU A 75 -14.50 0.06 -21.18
CA LEU A 75 -14.19 -1.36 -21.09
C LEU A 75 -15.04 -2.19 -22.06
N GLU A 76 -16.34 -1.93 -22.12
CA GLU A 76 -17.24 -2.60 -23.06
C GLU A 76 -16.88 -2.30 -24.52
N HIS A 77 -16.55 -1.06 -24.84
CA HIS A 77 -16.10 -0.67 -26.17
C HIS A 77 -14.83 -1.44 -26.57
N ARG A 78 -13.83 -1.52 -25.68
CA ARG A 78 -12.61 -2.31 -25.89
C ARG A 78 -12.90 -3.80 -26.06
N ALA A 79 -13.84 -4.36 -25.29
CA ALA A 79 -14.24 -5.76 -25.40
C ALA A 79 -14.92 -6.06 -26.75
N ARG A 80 -15.81 -5.19 -27.22
CA ARG A 80 -16.45 -5.30 -28.55
C ARG A 80 -15.42 -5.20 -29.67
N ALA A 81 -14.49 -4.25 -29.58
CA ALA A 81 -13.39 -4.10 -30.54
C ALA A 81 -12.49 -5.36 -30.61
N ALA A 82 -12.33 -6.07 -29.48
CA ALA A 82 -11.60 -7.33 -29.41
C ALA A 82 -12.45 -8.56 -29.82
N GLY A 83 -13.63 -8.37 -30.39
CA GLY A 83 -14.51 -9.46 -30.84
C GLY A 83 -15.18 -10.27 -29.73
N LYS A 84 -15.13 -9.81 -28.47
CA LYS A 84 -15.78 -10.50 -27.34
C LYS A 84 -17.28 -10.19 -27.34
N VAL A 85 -18.10 -11.24 -27.18
CA VAL A 85 -19.55 -11.08 -26.97
C VAL A 85 -19.77 -10.39 -25.63
N VAL A 86 -20.19 -9.13 -25.66
CA VAL A 86 -20.63 -8.41 -24.46
C VAL A 86 -22.08 -8.81 -24.20
N THR A 87 -22.28 -9.87 -23.41
CA THR A 87 -23.61 -10.21 -22.90
C THR A 87 -24.14 -9.07 -22.02
N PRO A 88 -25.37 -8.59 -22.24
CA PRO A 88 -25.98 -7.61 -21.35
C PRO A 88 -26.26 -8.27 -19.98
N THR A 89 -25.29 -8.23 -19.06
CA THR A 89 -25.44 -8.83 -17.73
C THR A 89 -26.19 -7.90 -16.78
N LYS A 90 -27.36 -8.37 -16.33
CA LYS A 90 -28.23 -7.85 -15.24
C LYS A 90 -28.65 -6.37 -15.37
N LYS A 91 -29.77 -6.02 -14.73
CA LYS A 91 -30.31 -4.65 -14.67
C LYS A 91 -29.18 -3.64 -14.50
N THR A 92 -29.13 -2.62 -15.36
CA THR A 92 -28.16 -1.52 -15.26
C THR A 92 -28.23 -0.94 -13.85
N LYS A 93 -27.15 -1.12 -13.07
CA LYS A 93 -27.04 -0.55 -11.73
C LYS A 93 -27.19 0.96 -11.80
N THR A 94 -28.05 1.52 -10.96
CA THR A 94 -28.21 2.96 -10.84
C THR A 94 -27.01 3.58 -10.13
N ARG A 95 -26.85 4.91 -10.22
CA ARG A 95 -25.82 5.63 -9.44
C ARG A 95 -25.91 5.33 -7.94
N ARG A 96 -27.14 5.19 -7.43
CA ARG A 96 -27.40 4.84 -6.02
C ARG A 96 -26.90 3.43 -5.70
N ASP A 97 -27.14 2.46 -6.57
CA ASP A 97 -26.68 1.08 -6.36
C ASP A 97 -25.14 1.03 -6.33
N ILE A 98 -24.48 1.72 -7.27
CA ILE A 98 -23.00 1.80 -7.29
C ILE A 98 -22.44 2.50 -6.05
N ARG A 99 -23.07 3.59 -5.59
CA ARG A 99 -22.68 4.24 -4.33
C ARG A 99 -22.80 3.28 -3.15
N GLN A 100 -23.91 2.53 -3.09
CA GLN A 100 -24.13 1.56 -2.01
C GLN A 100 -23.11 0.43 -2.05
N ASP A 101 -22.74 -0.06 -3.24
CA ASP A 101 -21.69 -1.06 -3.41
C ASP A 101 -20.36 -0.57 -2.82
N PHE A 102 -19.92 0.65 -3.15
CA PHE A 102 -18.69 1.23 -2.59
C PHE A 102 -18.77 1.42 -1.07
N LEU A 103 -19.93 1.80 -0.53
CA LEU A 103 -20.13 1.94 0.92
C LEU A 103 -20.18 0.60 1.66
N SER A 104 -20.52 -0.49 0.96
CA SER A 104 -20.57 -1.84 1.55
C SER A 104 -19.20 -2.51 1.68
N VAL A 105 -18.15 -1.90 1.12
CA VAL A 105 -16.78 -2.41 1.25
C VAL A 105 -16.37 -2.33 2.71
N LYS A 106 -15.85 -3.45 3.23
CA LYS A 106 -15.36 -3.53 4.60
C LYS A 106 -14.18 -2.57 4.79
N PRO A 107 -14.06 -1.91 5.95
CA PRO A 107 -12.91 -1.06 6.23
C PRO A 107 -11.63 -1.92 6.27
N VAL A 108 -10.53 -1.32 5.80
CA VAL A 108 -9.18 -1.88 5.92
C VAL A 108 -8.78 -1.91 7.38
N LEU A 109 -8.32 -3.06 7.85
CA LEU A 109 -7.84 -3.26 9.21
C LEU A 109 -6.30 -3.13 9.27
N PRO A 110 -5.73 -2.70 10.42
CA PRO A 110 -4.28 -2.50 10.54
C PRO A 110 -3.43 -3.73 10.17
N HIS A 111 -3.87 -4.92 10.58
CA HIS A 111 -3.14 -6.16 10.33
C HIS A 111 -3.17 -6.59 8.86
N GLU A 112 -4.21 -6.21 8.10
CA GLU A 112 -4.27 -6.49 6.66
C GLU A 112 -3.14 -5.76 5.94
N ILE A 113 -2.86 -4.51 6.34
CA ILE A 113 -1.75 -3.71 5.81
C ILE A 113 -0.42 -4.40 6.12
N CYS A 114 -0.23 -4.92 7.34
CA CYS A 114 0.98 -5.67 7.70
C CYS A 114 1.19 -6.89 6.79
N VAL A 115 0.12 -7.62 6.46
CA VAL A 115 0.18 -8.76 5.54
C VAL A 115 0.61 -8.32 4.13
N TYR A 116 0.04 -7.24 3.60
CA TYR A 116 0.45 -6.70 2.30
C TYR A 116 1.92 -6.28 2.28
N ILE A 117 2.41 -5.63 3.34
CA ILE A 117 3.82 -5.22 3.43
C ILE A 117 4.72 -6.45 3.55
N GLY A 118 4.35 -7.45 4.34
CA GLY A 118 5.07 -8.72 4.41
C GLY A 118 5.18 -9.39 3.03
N LEU A 119 4.10 -9.38 2.26
CA LEU A 119 4.11 -9.86 0.88
C LEU A 119 5.05 -9.05 -0.03
N LEU A 120 5.03 -7.72 0.09
CA LEU A 120 5.94 -6.87 -0.68
C LEU A 120 7.40 -7.13 -0.34
N VAL A 121 7.74 -7.28 0.95
CA VAL A 121 9.08 -7.65 1.42
C VAL A 121 9.48 -9.04 0.91
N ALA A 122 8.59 -10.03 0.93
CA ALA A 122 8.88 -11.34 0.36
C ALA A 122 9.25 -11.25 -1.13
N ARG A 123 8.60 -10.35 -1.88
CA ARG A 123 8.88 -10.12 -3.31
C ARG A 123 10.15 -9.34 -3.59
N THR A 124 10.65 -8.55 -2.64
CA THR A 124 11.97 -7.91 -2.79
C THR A 124 13.10 -8.91 -2.58
N VAL A 125 12.89 -9.91 -1.71
CA VAL A 125 13.88 -10.97 -1.45
C VAL A 125 13.84 -12.05 -2.54
N MET A 126 12.65 -12.51 -2.93
CA MET A 126 12.46 -13.41 -4.07
C MET A 126 11.76 -12.67 -5.20
N SER A 127 12.49 -12.39 -6.29
CA SER A 127 11.96 -11.69 -7.46
C SER A 127 10.98 -12.56 -8.25
N ASN A 128 9.78 -12.78 -7.71
CA ASN A 128 8.67 -13.27 -8.52
C ASN A 128 8.34 -12.16 -9.54
N ARG A 129 8.40 -12.48 -10.83
CA ARG A 129 8.09 -11.55 -11.94
C ARG A 129 6.63 -11.55 -12.35
N GLU A 130 5.82 -12.42 -11.77
CA GLU A 130 4.41 -12.54 -12.08
C GLU A 130 3.57 -11.45 -11.42
N LYS A 131 2.30 -11.31 -11.81
CA LYS A 131 1.43 -10.28 -11.25
C LYS A 131 1.15 -10.52 -9.76
N LEU A 132 0.99 -9.45 -8.97
CA LEU A 132 0.61 -9.57 -7.55
C LEU A 132 -0.71 -10.32 -7.37
N ALA A 133 -1.64 -10.16 -8.32
CA ALA A 133 -2.92 -10.87 -8.36
C ALA A 133 -2.78 -12.40 -8.32
N ASN A 134 -1.67 -12.96 -8.84
CA ASN A 134 -1.44 -14.40 -8.83
C ASN A 134 -1.25 -14.96 -7.41
N HIS A 135 -0.85 -14.14 -6.42
CA HIS A 135 -0.74 -14.60 -5.03
C HIS A 135 -2.09 -14.92 -4.40
N TRP A 136 -3.17 -14.42 -4.99
CA TRP A 136 -4.55 -14.62 -4.55
C TRP A 136 -5.29 -15.63 -5.44
N ARG A 137 -4.62 -16.25 -6.42
CA ARG A 137 -5.20 -17.37 -7.18
C ARG A 137 -5.35 -18.57 -6.24
N GLN A 138 -6.59 -18.93 -5.99
CA GLN A 138 -6.96 -20.24 -5.50
C GLN A 138 -7.17 -21.10 -6.74
N ASP A 139 -6.11 -21.62 -7.34
CA ASP A 139 -6.29 -22.66 -8.37
C ASP A 139 -6.60 -23.99 -7.67
N ASP A 140 -7.49 -24.79 -8.27
CA ASP A 140 -7.46 -26.26 -8.19
C ASP A 140 -6.42 -26.79 -9.19
#